data_AF-A0A8U0L5M1-F1
#
_entry.id   AF-A0A8U0L5M1-F1
#
_cell.length_a   1.000
_cell.length_b   1.000
_cell.length_c   1.000
_cell.angle_alpha   90.00
_cell.angle_beta   90.00
_cell.angle_gamma   90.00
#
_symmetry.space_group_name_H-M   'P 1'
#
loop_
_entity.id
_entity.type
_entity.pdbx_description
1 polymer ?
#
loop_
_entity_poly.entity_id
_entity_poly.type
_entity_poly.pdbx_seq_one_letter_code
_entity_poly.pdbx_strand_id
1 'polypeptide(L)'
;MLPTKESLTVEFKSEQKRPQSHDEIVDNVVALANTEGGTLYLGIEDDGTVTGVCDEHRNINGLAALIFNKTVPQLPARVALSYENEVPIVSIEVGNSQQIVSTSQGKTLQRRLKADGSPEVVPLFVSQFISRLSQQRFYDFSAQPAPESRLDDLNPDSRNKLRSHIRSANAQNSLLSFTDEDFDRALELVVDGPYGLQPSVAGLLTIGSVDAIHRSVPAASAVFQVMKGMSPKVNMDPFVLPLVDMFDRVGELMEPWNPSHEVMSGLIRVDLPDFDRGAFREAMINAFCHRDYARMGSVRFLVDDDGLTIANPGGFIEGVSEDNLLTAQPRSRNPQLALILKAAGYVERTGRGVDTIYAGSIAAGGSFPDYSQSSAEEVILFLRRVVPDEAFVTMIGDEERRRGAPLPVWSLIVLSLLREHRRLTVVQLCDFSHLEHRRIVSAVENLVEAGLVEGVGSGSSRSYMLSAQVYKRSEGLASYVRQRDIDATRRSGLVLEFAEKNDGVVTTADVMDLFGLSYISAYRLLKKLEDVGKLRREGNGPSSRYVLG
;
A
#
# COMPACT_ATOMS: atom_id res chain seq x y z
N MET A 1 -6.11 1.98 -29.60
CA MET A 1 -5.91 3.40 -29.28
C MET A 1 -4.46 3.53 -28.88
N LEU A 2 -3.70 4.40 -29.52
CA LEU A 2 -2.29 4.61 -29.17
C LEU A 2 -2.19 5.29 -27.80
N PRO A 3 -1.16 4.96 -27.00
CA PRO A 3 -0.89 5.68 -25.76
C PRO A 3 -0.59 7.16 -26.06
N THR A 4 -0.97 8.05 -25.14
CA THR A 4 -0.85 9.51 -25.32
C THR A 4 0.43 10.10 -24.74
N LYS A 5 1.19 9.33 -23.96
CA LYS A 5 2.45 9.74 -23.35
C LYS A 5 3.34 8.52 -23.07
N GLU A 6 4.64 8.76 -22.96
CA GLU A 6 5.59 7.75 -22.48
C GLU A 6 5.38 7.41 -21.00
N SER A 7 5.82 6.20 -20.62
CA SER A 7 5.76 5.68 -19.26
C SER A 7 6.88 4.67 -19.03
N LEU A 8 6.93 4.00 -17.87
CA LEU A 8 7.85 2.88 -17.67
C LEU A 8 7.62 1.71 -18.65
N THR A 9 6.43 1.59 -19.24
CA THR A 9 6.05 0.49 -20.15
C THR A 9 5.79 0.95 -21.58
N VAL A 10 5.89 2.25 -21.86
CA VAL A 10 5.67 2.84 -23.20
C VAL A 10 6.86 3.73 -23.55
N GLU A 11 7.49 3.45 -24.69
CA GLU A 11 8.57 4.25 -25.26
C GLU A 11 8.21 4.70 -26.67
N PHE A 12 8.47 5.97 -26.98
CA PHE A 12 8.34 6.55 -28.30
C PHE A 12 9.72 6.82 -28.92
N LYS A 13 9.81 6.61 -30.23
CA LYS A 13 10.98 6.97 -31.03
C LYS A 13 10.55 7.60 -32.35
N SER A 14 10.91 8.88 -32.48
CA SER A 14 10.83 9.63 -33.71
C SER A 14 11.74 9.02 -34.79
N GLU A 15 11.25 8.97 -36.02
CA GLU A 15 12.08 8.70 -37.20
C GLU A 15 12.06 9.85 -38.21
N GLN A 16 11.49 11.00 -37.84
CA GLN A 16 11.26 12.12 -38.74
C GLN A 16 12.56 12.69 -39.32
N LYS A 17 13.64 12.71 -38.52
CA LYS A 17 14.95 13.25 -38.92
C LYS A 17 15.89 12.18 -39.47
N ARG A 18 15.87 10.98 -38.89
CA ARG A 18 16.65 9.81 -39.30
C ARG A 18 16.02 8.52 -38.77
N PRO A 19 16.27 7.36 -39.41
CA PRO A 19 15.96 6.08 -38.81
C PRO A 19 16.65 5.88 -37.45
N GLN A 20 15.98 5.18 -36.55
CA GLN A 20 16.62 4.66 -35.34
C GLN A 20 17.69 3.63 -35.71
N SER A 21 18.83 3.65 -35.03
CA SER A 21 19.83 2.61 -35.23
C SER A 21 19.35 1.29 -34.61
N HIS A 22 19.84 0.17 -35.14
CA HIS A 22 19.60 -1.14 -34.54
C HIS A 22 19.98 -1.20 -33.06
N ASP A 23 21.04 -0.49 -32.66
CA ASP A 23 21.48 -0.47 -31.27
C ASP A 23 20.55 0.38 -30.40
N GLU A 24 19.99 1.49 -30.90
CA GLU A 24 18.96 2.27 -30.18
C GLU A 24 17.68 1.46 -29.97
N ILE A 25 17.23 0.70 -30.97
CA ILE A 25 16.06 -0.17 -30.85
C ILE A 25 16.32 -1.25 -29.81
N VAL A 26 17.45 -1.95 -29.91
CA VAL A 26 17.80 -3.06 -28.99
C VAL A 26 18.05 -2.54 -27.57
N ASP A 27 18.70 -1.38 -27.40
CA ASP A 27 18.93 -0.77 -26.09
C ASP A 27 17.60 -0.49 -25.37
N ASN A 28 16.61 0.07 -26.07
CA ASN A 28 15.27 0.31 -25.51
C ASN A 28 14.51 -0.98 -25.21
N VAL A 29 14.60 -1.98 -26.09
CA VAL A 29 13.98 -3.29 -25.88
C VAL A 29 14.56 -4.01 -24.66
N VAL A 30 15.89 -3.99 -24.49
CA VAL A 30 16.55 -4.54 -23.30
C VAL A 30 16.13 -3.78 -22.04
N ALA A 31 16.06 -2.45 -22.12
CA ALA A 31 15.62 -1.63 -21.00
C ALA A 31 14.17 -1.94 -20.57
N LEU A 32 13.25 -2.11 -21.52
CA LEU A 32 11.87 -2.52 -21.26
C LEU A 32 11.84 -3.91 -20.61
N ALA A 33 12.53 -4.90 -21.18
CA ALA A 33 12.53 -6.28 -20.71
C ALA A 33 13.11 -6.45 -19.30
N ASN A 34 14.12 -5.66 -18.92
CA ASN A 34 14.70 -5.66 -17.58
C ASN A 34 13.90 -4.85 -16.55
N THR A 35 12.91 -4.06 -16.98
CA THR A 35 11.96 -3.35 -16.12
C THR A 35 10.61 -4.08 -16.16
N GLU A 36 9.50 -3.47 -16.55
CA GLU A 36 8.16 -4.07 -16.45
C GLU A 36 7.70 -4.77 -17.75
N GLY A 37 8.60 -4.89 -18.74
CA GLY A 37 8.22 -5.14 -20.13
C GLY A 37 7.60 -3.88 -20.75
N GLY A 38 6.91 -4.05 -21.87
CA GLY A 38 6.14 -2.97 -22.48
C GLY A 38 6.26 -2.91 -24.00
N THR A 39 6.02 -1.72 -24.56
CA THR A 39 5.97 -1.51 -26.00
C THR A 39 6.80 -0.31 -26.41
N LEU A 40 7.72 -0.53 -27.36
CA LEU A 40 8.44 0.51 -28.09
C LEU A 40 7.67 0.81 -29.39
N TYR A 41 7.33 2.08 -29.61
CA TYR A 41 6.69 2.56 -30.84
C TYR A 41 7.69 3.36 -31.68
N LEU A 42 7.88 2.94 -32.93
CA LEU A 42 8.65 3.66 -33.94
C LEU A 42 7.72 4.48 -34.83
N GLY A 43 8.07 5.75 -35.06
CA GLY A 43 7.26 6.69 -35.84
C GLY A 43 6.26 7.52 -35.01
N ILE A 44 6.49 7.58 -33.70
CA ILE A 44 5.76 8.45 -32.76
C ILE A 44 6.79 9.36 -32.08
N GLU A 45 6.50 10.66 -32.02
CA GLU A 45 7.30 11.67 -31.33
C GLU A 45 7.08 11.63 -29.81
N ASP A 46 8.00 12.22 -29.04
CA ASP A 46 7.95 12.22 -27.57
C ASP A 46 6.65 12.88 -27.02
N ASP A 47 6.01 13.77 -27.79
CA ASP A 47 4.73 14.41 -27.46
C ASP A 47 3.49 13.59 -27.86
N GLY A 48 3.69 12.38 -28.41
CA GLY A 48 2.64 11.49 -28.89
C GLY A 48 2.20 11.75 -30.33
N THR A 49 2.79 12.73 -31.03
CA THR A 49 2.47 13.00 -32.44
C THR A 49 2.93 11.85 -33.33
N VAL A 50 2.04 11.34 -34.18
CA VAL A 50 2.39 10.31 -35.17
C VAL A 50 3.01 10.95 -36.41
N THR A 51 4.27 10.63 -36.68
CA THR A 51 5.04 11.13 -37.84
C THR A 51 5.41 10.05 -38.85
N GLY A 52 5.34 8.79 -38.42
CA GLY A 52 5.48 7.62 -39.28
C GLY A 52 6.86 6.96 -39.24
N VAL A 53 6.85 5.65 -39.46
CA VAL A 53 8.05 4.79 -39.48
C VAL A 53 8.69 4.75 -40.88
N CYS A 54 10.02 4.72 -40.91
CA CYS A 54 10.78 4.61 -42.16
C CYS A 54 10.61 3.22 -42.81
N ASP A 55 10.92 3.12 -44.12
CA ASP A 55 10.73 1.87 -44.87
C ASP A 55 11.59 0.70 -44.35
N GLU A 56 12.78 0.99 -43.81
CA GLU A 56 13.71 -0.01 -43.26
C GLU A 56 13.06 -0.81 -42.11
N HIS A 57 12.36 -0.12 -41.22
CA HIS A 57 11.74 -0.72 -40.04
C HIS A 57 10.35 -1.30 -40.30
N ARG A 58 9.80 -1.20 -41.52
CA ARG A 58 8.52 -1.86 -41.88
C ARG A 58 8.64 -3.38 -41.99
N ASN A 59 9.85 -3.91 -42.10
CA ASN A 59 10.08 -5.36 -42.10
C ASN A 59 9.97 -5.93 -40.68
N ILE A 60 8.73 -6.19 -40.24
CA ILE A 60 8.43 -6.67 -38.88
C ILE A 60 9.15 -7.98 -38.51
N ASN A 61 9.29 -8.91 -39.47
CA ASN A 61 9.99 -10.17 -39.25
C ASN A 61 11.51 -9.95 -39.10
N GLY A 62 12.05 -9.02 -39.90
CA GLY A 62 13.45 -8.60 -39.80
C GLY A 62 13.77 -7.97 -38.44
N LEU A 63 12.90 -7.08 -37.95
CA LEU A 63 13.06 -6.48 -36.61
C LEU A 63 12.97 -7.51 -35.49
N ALA A 64 11.99 -8.43 -35.55
CA ALA A 64 11.88 -9.48 -34.55
C ALA A 64 13.13 -10.37 -34.51
N ALA A 65 13.66 -10.76 -35.69
CA ALA A 65 14.89 -11.54 -35.79
C ALA A 65 16.13 -10.76 -35.34
N LEU A 66 16.21 -9.46 -35.64
CA LEU A 66 17.28 -8.58 -35.18
C LEU A 66 17.35 -8.55 -33.65
N ILE A 67 16.20 -8.29 -33.00
CA ILE A 67 16.10 -8.23 -31.53
C ILE A 67 16.52 -9.57 -30.92
N PHE A 68 15.99 -10.67 -31.43
CA PHE A 68 16.30 -12.01 -30.93
C PHE A 68 17.80 -12.33 -31.01
N ASN A 69 18.47 -11.95 -32.11
CA ASN A 69 19.89 -12.22 -32.31
C ASN A 69 20.82 -11.24 -31.57
N LYS A 70 20.35 -10.04 -31.24
CA LYS A 70 21.14 -9.01 -30.55
C LYS A 70 20.90 -8.94 -29.04
N THR A 71 20.21 -9.91 -28.46
CA THR A 71 19.92 -9.99 -27.02
C THR A 71 20.47 -11.27 -26.40
N VAL A 72 20.92 -11.19 -25.14
CA VAL A 72 21.47 -12.31 -24.36
C VAL A 72 20.91 -12.27 -22.93
N PRO A 73 20.10 -13.26 -22.49
CA PRO A 73 19.52 -14.33 -23.30
C PRO A 73 18.67 -13.80 -24.45
N GLN A 74 18.41 -14.65 -25.44
CA GLN A 74 17.62 -14.28 -26.62
C GLN A 74 16.20 -13.92 -26.21
N LEU A 75 15.80 -12.68 -26.54
CA LEU A 75 14.50 -12.14 -26.17
C LEU A 75 13.54 -12.22 -27.36
N PRO A 76 12.42 -12.96 -27.27
CA PRO A 76 11.37 -12.90 -28.27
C PRO A 76 10.59 -11.58 -28.15
N ALA A 77 10.39 -10.90 -29.28
CA ALA A 77 9.59 -9.68 -29.37
C ALA A 77 8.44 -9.86 -30.36
N ARG A 78 7.26 -9.34 -30.01
CA ARG A 78 6.11 -9.29 -30.91
C ARG A 78 6.14 -7.95 -31.65
N VAL A 79 6.39 -8.00 -32.96
CA VAL A 79 6.46 -6.81 -33.80
C VAL A 79 5.22 -6.74 -34.68
N ALA A 80 4.55 -5.59 -34.70
CA ALA A 80 3.37 -5.35 -35.52
C ALA A 80 3.47 -4.01 -36.24
N LEU A 81 3.02 -3.99 -37.50
CA LEU A 81 2.83 -2.79 -38.29
C LEU A 81 1.36 -2.38 -38.21
N SER A 82 1.11 -1.12 -37.89
CA SER A 82 -0.23 -0.54 -37.81
C SER A 82 -0.25 0.83 -38.49
N TYR A 83 -1.43 1.42 -38.66
CA TYR A 83 -1.61 2.72 -39.31
C TYR A 83 -2.53 3.59 -38.47
N GLU A 84 -2.12 4.83 -38.21
CA GLU A 84 -2.95 5.86 -37.60
C GLU A 84 -3.12 6.97 -38.64
N ASN A 85 -4.35 7.24 -39.07
CA ASN A 85 -4.65 8.23 -40.12
C ASN A 85 -3.77 8.05 -41.39
N GLU A 86 -3.65 6.82 -41.87
CA GLU A 86 -2.81 6.42 -43.02
C GLU A 86 -1.29 6.54 -42.81
N VAL A 87 -0.83 6.98 -41.63
CA VAL A 87 0.59 7.05 -41.28
C VAL A 87 1.05 5.74 -40.62
N PRO A 88 2.09 5.07 -41.15
CA PRO A 88 2.51 3.76 -40.66
C PRO A 88 3.31 3.85 -39.36
N ILE A 89 3.05 2.95 -38.41
CA ILE A 89 3.71 2.88 -37.09
C ILE A 89 4.08 1.43 -36.83
N VAL A 90 5.29 1.20 -36.28
CA VAL A 90 5.70 -0.13 -35.81
C VAL A 90 5.69 -0.17 -34.30
N SER A 91 5.01 -1.17 -33.74
CA SER A 91 5.04 -1.47 -32.31
C SER A 91 5.86 -2.73 -32.05
N ILE A 92 6.81 -2.66 -31.12
CA ILE A 92 7.65 -3.76 -30.66
C ILE A 92 7.29 -4.04 -29.20
N GLU A 93 6.56 -5.11 -28.97
CA GLU A 93 6.12 -5.53 -27.63
C GLU A 93 7.06 -6.60 -27.07
N VAL A 94 7.52 -6.39 -25.84
CA VAL A 94 8.35 -7.34 -25.09
C VAL A 94 7.81 -7.57 -23.69
N GLY A 95 7.86 -8.82 -23.25
CA GLY A 95 7.49 -9.19 -21.88
C GLY A 95 8.55 -8.77 -20.87
N ASN A 96 8.14 -8.71 -19.61
CA ASN A 96 9.08 -8.66 -18.49
C ASN A 96 9.90 -9.96 -18.45
N SER A 97 11.24 -9.85 -18.54
CA SER A 97 12.14 -10.98 -18.57
C SER A 97 12.37 -11.58 -17.18
N GLN A 98 12.44 -12.91 -17.12
CA GLN A 98 12.77 -13.64 -15.88
C GLN A 98 14.28 -13.71 -15.59
N GLN A 99 15.09 -13.19 -16.50
CA GLN A 99 16.55 -13.12 -16.42
C GLN A 99 17.00 -11.71 -16.77
N ILE A 100 18.19 -11.32 -16.31
CA ILE A 100 18.80 -10.06 -16.76
C ILE A 100 19.22 -10.20 -18.22
N VAL A 101 18.61 -9.39 -19.09
CA VAL A 101 18.90 -9.33 -20.51
C VAL A 101 19.98 -8.29 -20.76
N SER A 102 20.95 -8.65 -21.59
CA SER A 102 21.98 -7.77 -22.12
C SER A 102 21.81 -7.65 -23.62
N THR A 103 22.35 -6.58 -24.21
CA THR A 103 22.62 -6.57 -25.65
C THR A 103 23.76 -7.55 -25.97
N SER A 104 23.91 -7.95 -27.22
CA SER A 104 25.04 -8.78 -27.68
C SER A 104 26.40 -8.08 -27.53
N GLN A 105 26.39 -6.76 -27.26
CA GLN A 105 27.59 -5.96 -26.94
C GLN A 105 27.84 -5.88 -25.42
N GLY A 106 27.04 -6.54 -24.59
CA GLY A 106 27.19 -6.60 -23.14
C GLY A 106 26.59 -5.41 -22.38
N LYS A 107 25.78 -4.55 -23.02
CA LYS A 107 25.07 -3.48 -22.29
C LYS A 107 23.87 -4.08 -21.55
N THR A 108 23.79 -3.86 -20.25
CA THR A 108 22.60 -4.11 -19.44
C THR A 108 21.95 -2.78 -19.11
N LEU A 109 20.68 -2.64 -19.49
CA LEU A 109 19.92 -1.39 -19.41
C LEU A 109 18.59 -1.65 -18.71
N GLN A 110 18.02 -0.63 -18.09
CA GLN A 110 16.70 -0.64 -17.46
C GLN A 110 16.02 0.72 -17.67
N ARG A 111 14.70 0.75 -17.53
CA ARG A 111 13.92 1.99 -17.46
C ARG A 111 13.79 2.48 -16.03
N ARG A 112 13.80 3.81 -15.87
CA ARG A 112 13.59 4.51 -14.59
C ARG A 112 12.78 5.78 -14.83
N LEU A 113 12.03 6.24 -13.82
CA LEU A 113 11.41 7.56 -13.81
C LEU A 113 12.37 8.62 -13.27
N LYS A 114 12.45 9.76 -13.96
CA LYS A 114 13.12 10.97 -13.47
C LYS A 114 12.28 11.64 -12.39
N ALA A 115 12.86 12.65 -11.74
CA ALA A 115 12.18 13.46 -10.72
C ALA A 115 10.93 14.19 -11.25
N ASP A 116 10.87 14.47 -12.56
CA ASP A 116 9.70 15.08 -13.22
C ASP A 116 8.64 14.06 -13.68
N GLY A 117 8.85 12.76 -13.41
CA GLY A 117 7.96 11.68 -13.79
C GLY A 117 8.12 11.19 -15.25
N SER A 118 9.05 11.75 -16.03
CA SER A 118 9.37 11.25 -17.37
C SER A 118 10.27 10.00 -17.31
N PRO A 119 10.12 9.03 -18.22
CA PRO A 119 10.99 7.86 -18.24
C PRO A 119 12.37 8.15 -18.86
N GLU A 120 13.34 7.33 -18.51
CA GLU A 120 14.66 7.27 -19.16
C GLU A 120 15.22 5.85 -19.16
N VAL A 121 16.07 5.56 -20.14
CA VAL A 121 16.90 4.36 -20.17
C VAL A 121 18.23 4.64 -19.49
N VAL A 122 18.55 3.84 -18.47
CA VAL A 122 19.80 3.93 -17.70
C VAL A 122 20.49 2.58 -17.64
N PRO A 123 21.81 2.54 -17.37
CA PRO A 123 22.49 1.27 -17.10
C PRO A 123 21.87 0.53 -15.91
N LEU A 124 21.75 -0.79 -16.05
CA LEU A 124 21.51 -1.71 -14.95
C LEU A 124 22.84 -2.34 -14.57
N PHE A 125 23.40 -1.96 -13.42
CA PHE A 125 24.71 -2.43 -13.00
C PHE A 125 24.64 -3.83 -12.38
N VAL A 126 25.74 -4.59 -12.46
CA VAL A 126 25.85 -5.96 -11.92
C VAL A 126 25.47 -6.02 -10.43
N SER A 127 25.81 -4.99 -9.66
CA SER A 127 25.44 -4.86 -8.24
C SER A 127 23.92 -4.83 -8.00
N GLN A 128 23.12 -4.51 -9.02
CA GLN A 128 21.66 -4.43 -8.94
C GLN A 128 20.98 -5.71 -9.44
N PHE A 129 21.69 -6.68 -10.03
CA PHE A 129 21.07 -7.87 -10.63
C PHE A 129 20.33 -8.73 -9.60
N ILE A 130 20.96 -8.98 -8.45
CA ILE A 130 20.35 -9.77 -7.37
C ILE A 130 19.09 -9.07 -6.84
N SER A 131 19.17 -7.76 -6.61
CA SER A 131 18.05 -6.92 -6.18
C SER A 131 16.88 -7.03 -7.17
N ARG A 132 17.14 -6.89 -8.47
CA ARG A 132 16.10 -6.99 -9.52
C ARG A 132 15.46 -8.36 -9.59
N LEU A 133 16.26 -9.43 -9.66
CA LEU A 133 15.74 -10.80 -9.77
C LEU A 133 14.96 -11.21 -8.50
N SER A 134 15.37 -10.72 -7.33
CA SER A 134 14.66 -10.91 -6.07
C SER A 134 13.32 -10.16 -6.04
N GLN A 135 13.26 -8.92 -6.55
CA GLN A 135 11.99 -8.18 -6.68
C GLN A 135 10.98 -8.90 -7.58
N GLN A 136 11.44 -9.54 -8.66
CA GLN A 136 10.60 -10.33 -9.57
C GLN A 136 10.29 -11.74 -9.04
N ARG A 137 11.01 -12.18 -7.99
CA ARG A 137 10.95 -13.53 -7.41
C ARG A 137 11.43 -14.66 -8.34
N PHE A 138 12.34 -14.35 -9.27
CA PHE A 138 13.08 -15.36 -10.04
C PHE A 138 14.35 -15.81 -9.33
N TYR A 139 14.72 -15.15 -8.23
CA TYR A 139 15.86 -15.49 -7.41
C TYR A 139 15.54 -15.25 -5.93
N ASP A 140 15.57 -16.31 -5.12
CA ASP A 140 15.49 -16.17 -3.67
C ASP A 140 16.91 -15.97 -3.12
N PHE A 141 17.29 -14.71 -2.87
CA PHE A 141 18.57 -14.37 -2.27
C PHE A 141 18.74 -14.97 -0.87
N SER A 142 17.65 -15.08 -0.11
CA SER A 142 17.67 -15.61 1.25
C SER A 142 17.91 -17.12 1.31
N ALA A 143 17.56 -17.86 0.26
CA ALA A 143 17.84 -19.29 0.14
C ALA A 143 19.27 -19.61 -0.29
N GLN A 144 20.07 -18.61 -0.70
CA GLN A 144 21.40 -18.87 -1.25
C GLN A 144 22.43 -19.18 -0.16
N PRO A 145 23.51 -19.91 -0.51
CA PRO A 145 24.64 -20.07 0.38
C PRO A 145 25.22 -18.71 0.77
N ALA A 146 25.32 -18.41 2.07
CA ALA A 146 25.82 -17.12 2.53
C ALA A 146 27.33 -16.97 2.19
N PRO A 147 27.76 -15.83 1.59
CA PRO A 147 29.15 -15.63 1.21
C PRO A 147 30.08 -15.73 2.42
N GLU A 148 31.25 -16.35 2.27
CA GLU A 148 32.27 -16.41 3.33
C GLU A 148 31.79 -16.95 4.69
N SER A 149 30.74 -17.77 4.67
CA SER A 149 30.15 -18.40 5.86
C SER A 149 30.62 -19.83 6.05
N ARG A 150 30.54 -20.30 7.29
CA ARG A 150 30.89 -21.63 7.78
C ARG A 150 29.82 -22.12 8.75
N LEU A 151 29.72 -23.43 8.95
CA LEU A 151 28.68 -23.99 9.83
C LEU A 151 28.80 -23.55 11.30
N ASP A 152 30.01 -23.28 11.77
CA ASP A 152 30.29 -22.75 13.11
C ASP A 152 29.92 -21.28 13.27
N ASP A 153 29.56 -20.59 12.19
CA ASP A 153 28.99 -19.23 12.26
C ASP A 153 27.55 -19.23 12.78
N LEU A 154 26.84 -20.36 12.82
CA LEU A 154 25.50 -20.46 13.42
C LEU A 154 25.61 -20.46 14.95
N ASN A 155 24.97 -19.50 15.59
CA ASN A 155 25.01 -19.32 17.04
C ASN A 155 24.06 -20.31 17.76
N PRO A 156 24.56 -21.18 18.65
CA PRO A 156 23.73 -22.13 19.38
C PRO A 156 22.67 -21.50 20.29
N ASP A 157 22.96 -20.36 20.91
CA ASP A 157 22.01 -19.65 21.78
C ASP A 157 20.86 -19.05 20.96
N SER A 158 21.18 -18.43 19.82
CA SER A 158 20.16 -17.95 18.87
C SER A 158 19.34 -19.11 18.29
N ARG A 159 19.93 -20.29 18.05
CA ARG A 159 19.18 -21.51 17.69
C ARG A 159 18.21 -21.94 18.80
N ASN A 160 18.65 -21.95 20.06
CA ASN A 160 17.81 -22.28 21.20
C ASN A 160 16.66 -21.28 21.38
N LYS A 161 16.93 -20.00 21.11
CA LYS A 161 15.92 -18.95 21.11
C LYS A 161 14.90 -19.17 19.98
N LEU A 162 15.35 -19.46 18.76
CA LEU A 162 14.48 -19.82 17.63
C LEU A 162 13.56 -21.01 17.98
N ARG A 163 14.12 -22.08 18.57
CA ARG A 163 13.32 -23.23 19.06
C ARG A 163 12.30 -22.81 20.11
N SER A 164 12.65 -21.89 21.01
CA SER A 164 11.75 -21.38 22.05
C SER A 164 10.59 -20.59 21.45
N HIS A 165 10.83 -19.76 20.43
CA HIS A 165 9.77 -19.07 19.69
C HIS A 165 8.85 -20.05 18.96
N ILE A 166 9.41 -21.05 18.26
CA ILE A 166 8.63 -22.13 17.63
C ILE A 166 7.74 -22.85 18.65
N ARG A 167 8.27 -23.14 19.85
CA ARG A 167 7.53 -23.81 20.93
C ARG A 167 6.37 -22.95 21.44
N SER A 168 6.61 -21.65 21.63
CA SER A 168 5.57 -20.71 22.06
C SER A 168 4.46 -20.57 21.02
N ALA A 169 4.81 -20.59 19.73
CA ALA A 169 3.86 -20.50 18.64
C ALA A 169 3.08 -21.81 18.44
N ASN A 170 3.75 -22.96 18.50
CA ASN A 170 3.13 -24.28 18.40
C ASN A 170 3.98 -25.33 19.14
N ALA A 171 3.58 -25.66 20.36
CA ALA A 171 4.28 -26.63 21.20
C ALA A 171 4.30 -28.06 20.63
N GLN A 172 3.41 -28.39 19.69
CA GLN A 172 3.32 -29.71 19.04
C GLN A 172 4.08 -29.77 17.70
N ASN A 173 4.86 -28.74 17.38
CA ASN A 173 5.62 -28.69 16.14
C ASN A 173 6.71 -29.79 16.13
N SER A 174 6.71 -30.63 15.09
CA SER A 174 7.65 -31.76 14.95
C SER A 174 9.11 -31.33 14.97
N LEU A 175 9.42 -30.11 14.48
CA LEU A 175 10.76 -29.54 14.48
C LEU A 175 11.43 -29.53 15.86
N LEU A 176 10.65 -29.44 16.95
CA LEU A 176 11.18 -29.37 18.31
C LEU A 176 11.84 -30.68 18.77
N SER A 177 11.55 -31.79 18.09
CA SER A 177 12.10 -33.11 18.38
C SER A 177 13.41 -33.41 17.66
N PHE A 178 13.76 -32.58 16.66
CA PHE A 178 14.93 -32.80 15.81
C PHE A 178 16.23 -32.52 16.56
N THR A 179 17.30 -33.18 16.12
CA THR A 179 18.68 -32.81 16.46
C THR A 179 18.98 -31.42 15.89
N ASP A 180 20.07 -30.77 16.31
CA ASP A 180 20.44 -29.47 15.75
C ASP A 180 20.70 -29.53 14.24
N GLU A 181 21.34 -30.60 13.77
CA GLU A 181 21.62 -30.82 12.35
C GLU A 181 20.35 -31.03 11.52
N ASP A 182 19.42 -31.84 12.04
CA ASP A 182 18.14 -32.09 11.38
C ASP A 182 17.23 -30.85 11.43
N PHE A 183 17.30 -30.09 12.52
CA PHE A 183 16.57 -28.83 12.68
C PHE A 183 17.06 -27.78 11.69
N ASP A 184 18.37 -27.60 11.58
CA ASP A 184 18.99 -26.63 10.67
C ASP A 184 18.67 -26.99 9.20
N ARG A 185 18.67 -28.29 8.84
CA ARG A 185 18.24 -28.73 7.50
C ARG A 185 16.75 -28.56 7.25
N ALA A 186 15.90 -28.91 8.22
CA ALA A 186 14.45 -28.86 8.04
C ALA A 186 13.89 -27.44 7.88
N LEU A 187 14.59 -26.44 8.43
CA LEU A 187 14.31 -25.02 8.22
C LEU A 187 15.17 -24.37 7.11
N GLU A 188 15.95 -25.17 6.39
CA GLU A 188 16.95 -24.76 5.38
C GLU A 188 17.81 -23.57 5.87
N LEU A 189 18.20 -23.61 7.15
CA LEU A 189 19.21 -22.70 7.72
C LEU A 189 20.59 -22.98 7.12
N VAL A 190 20.76 -24.17 6.55
CA VAL A 190 21.95 -24.62 5.82
C VAL A 190 21.56 -25.14 4.45
N VAL A 191 22.44 -24.95 3.46
CA VAL A 191 22.27 -25.34 2.06
C VAL A 191 23.60 -25.83 1.47
N ASP A 192 23.53 -26.56 0.37
CA ASP A 192 24.74 -26.96 -0.37
C ASP A 192 25.37 -25.74 -1.05
N GLY A 193 26.58 -25.39 -0.64
CA GLY A 193 27.37 -24.32 -1.22
C GLY A 193 28.54 -24.81 -2.07
N PRO A 194 29.30 -23.88 -2.68
CA PRO A 194 30.44 -24.22 -3.54
C PRO A 194 31.54 -25.04 -2.85
N TYR A 195 31.63 -24.94 -1.52
CA TYR A 195 32.64 -25.60 -0.70
C TYR A 195 32.05 -26.66 0.23
N GLY A 196 30.81 -27.10 -0.02
CA GLY A 196 30.05 -28.03 0.82
C GLY A 196 28.92 -27.36 1.57
N LEU A 197 28.38 -28.07 2.57
CA LEU A 197 27.26 -27.58 3.38
C LEU A 197 27.66 -26.31 4.15
N GLN A 198 26.89 -25.24 4.01
CA GLN A 198 27.13 -23.96 4.66
C GLN A 198 25.80 -23.26 5.00
N PRO A 199 25.80 -22.23 5.87
CA PRO A 199 24.60 -21.45 6.15
C PRO A 199 23.96 -20.89 4.88
N SER A 200 22.63 -20.90 4.81
CA SER A 200 21.90 -20.04 3.88
C SER A 200 21.96 -18.60 4.37
N VAL A 201 21.73 -17.62 3.49
CA VAL A 201 21.60 -16.21 3.89
C VAL A 201 20.51 -16.07 4.94
N ALA A 202 19.35 -16.73 4.77
CA ALA A 202 18.27 -16.70 5.74
C ALA A 202 18.67 -17.33 7.08
N GLY A 203 19.37 -18.46 7.07
CA GLY A 203 19.88 -19.11 8.27
C GLY A 203 20.87 -18.23 9.03
N LEU A 204 21.83 -17.64 8.31
CA LEU A 204 22.82 -16.74 8.89
C LEU A 204 22.16 -15.45 9.44
N LEU A 205 21.21 -14.85 8.71
CA LEU A 205 20.45 -13.70 9.20
C LEU A 205 19.63 -14.04 10.45
N THR A 206 19.08 -15.25 10.54
CA THR A 206 18.17 -15.61 11.62
C THR A 206 18.91 -15.96 12.91
N ILE A 207 19.96 -16.77 12.83
CA ILE A 207 20.66 -17.31 14.01
C ILE A 207 22.20 -17.23 13.91
N GLY A 208 22.76 -16.51 12.94
CA GLY A 208 24.20 -16.37 12.79
C GLY A 208 24.85 -15.56 13.93
N SER A 209 26.15 -15.73 14.09
CA SER A 209 26.96 -14.84 14.93
C SER A 209 27.03 -13.43 14.31
N VAL A 210 27.16 -12.42 15.17
CA VAL A 210 27.24 -11.01 14.74
C VAL A 210 28.39 -10.80 13.74
N ASP A 211 29.56 -11.37 14.00
CA ASP A 211 30.73 -11.26 13.13
C ASP A 211 30.49 -11.89 11.76
N ALA A 212 29.80 -13.03 11.71
CA ALA A 212 29.50 -13.70 10.46
C ALA A 212 28.44 -12.96 9.65
N ILE A 213 27.40 -12.43 10.30
CA ILE A 213 26.40 -11.59 9.63
C ILE A 213 27.07 -10.34 9.07
N HIS A 214 27.89 -9.65 9.86
CA HIS A 214 28.60 -8.46 9.41
C HIS A 214 29.55 -8.75 8.23
N ARG A 215 30.25 -9.89 8.26
CA ARG A 215 31.14 -10.33 7.17
C ARG A 215 30.37 -10.69 5.89
N SER A 216 29.30 -11.45 6.02
CA SER A 216 28.63 -12.11 4.89
C SER A 216 27.48 -11.29 4.30
N VAL A 217 26.80 -10.51 5.15
CA VAL A 217 25.64 -9.68 4.82
C VAL A 217 25.74 -8.33 5.58
N PRO A 218 26.74 -7.47 5.29
CA PRO A 218 26.97 -6.21 6.01
C PRO A 218 25.77 -5.24 5.96
N ALA A 219 24.90 -5.43 4.97
CA ALA A 219 23.64 -4.72 4.83
C ALA A 219 22.61 -5.05 5.94
N ALA A 220 22.75 -6.15 6.67
CA ALA A 220 21.79 -6.62 7.68
C ALA A 220 21.88 -5.88 9.02
N SER A 221 21.82 -4.56 8.98
CA SER A 221 21.87 -3.68 10.15
C SER A 221 20.57 -2.91 10.36
N ALA A 222 20.40 -2.44 11.60
CA ALA A 222 19.33 -1.54 11.99
C ALA A 222 19.91 -0.25 12.59
N VAL A 223 19.18 0.85 12.46
CA VAL A 223 19.47 2.13 13.10
C VAL A 223 18.23 2.54 13.89
N PHE A 224 18.42 2.94 15.15
CA PHE A 224 17.34 3.44 15.99
C PHE A 224 17.64 4.88 16.42
N GLN A 225 16.72 5.79 16.10
CA GLN A 225 16.85 7.22 16.32
C GLN A 225 15.59 7.76 16.98
N VAL A 226 15.78 8.67 17.93
CA VAL A 226 14.71 9.41 18.59
C VAL A 226 15.03 10.89 18.53
N MET A 227 14.14 11.67 17.96
CA MET A 227 14.23 13.11 17.83
C MET A 227 13.19 13.77 18.73
N LYS A 228 13.52 14.93 19.30
CA LYS A 228 12.57 15.81 19.97
C LYS A 228 12.81 17.23 19.48
N GLY A 229 11.86 17.78 18.71
CA GLY A 229 12.14 18.88 17.80
C GLY A 229 13.36 18.58 16.92
N MET A 230 14.30 19.52 16.82
CA MET A 230 15.53 19.35 16.03
C MET A 230 16.69 18.65 16.78
N SER A 231 16.46 18.15 18.01
CA SER A 231 17.52 17.58 18.85
C SER A 231 17.41 16.06 18.97
N PRO A 232 18.49 15.30 18.70
CA PRO A 232 18.49 13.85 18.94
C PRO A 232 18.51 13.56 20.45
N LYS A 233 17.63 12.65 20.89
CA LYS A 233 17.63 12.05 22.23
C LYS A 233 18.32 10.71 22.24
N VAL A 234 18.12 9.93 21.18
CA VAL A 234 18.81 8.69 20.91
C VAL A 234 19.28 8.76 19.47
N ASN A 235 20.55 8.46 19.23
CA ASN A 235 21.09 8.31 17.90
C ASN A 235 22.11 7.19 17.95
N MET A 236 21.66 5.97 17.64
CA MET A 236 22.52 4.80 17.63
C MET A 236 23.25 4.69 16.29
N ASP A 237 24.52 4.33 16.35
CA ASP A 237 25.21 3.81 15.17
C ASP A 237 24.52 2.53 14.68
N PRO A 238 24.64 2.19 13.39
CA PRO A 238 24.10 0.95 12.86
C PRO A 238 24.59 -0.26 13.67
N PHE A 239 23.65 -1.09 14.11
CA PHE A 239 23.96 -2.30 14.87
C PHE A 239 23.46 -3.55 14.13
N VAL A 240 24.19 -4.65 14.33
CA VAL A 240 23.95 -5.94 13.67
C VAL A 240 23.68 -6.98 14.76
N LEU A 241 22.59 -7.72 14.59
CA LEU A 241 22.20 -8.84 15.44
C LEU A 241 21.52 -9.90 14.56
N PRO A 242 21.59 -11.20 14.92
CA PRO A 242 20.69 -12.19 14.33
C PRO A 242 19.23 -11.79 14.59
N LEU A 243 18.34 -12.08 13.65
CA LEU A 243 16.98 -11.55 13.66
C LEU A 243 16.18 -11.93 14.91
N VAL A 244 16.41 -13.13 15.46
CA VAL A 244 15.76 -13.55 16.72
C VAL A 244 16.14 -12.66 17.91
N ASP A 245 17.29 -12.00 17.86
CA ASP A 245 17.76 -11.05 18.87
C ASP A 245 17.47 -9.60 18.47
N MET A 246 17.51 -9.30 17.17
CA MET A 246 17.17 -7.99 16.61
C MET A 246 15.75 -7.55 16.98
N PHE A 247 14.77 -8.46 16.84
CA PHE A 247 13.36 -8.12 17.11
C PHE A 247 13.12 -7.74 18.57
N ASP A 248 13.68 -8.49 19.51
CA ASP A 248 13.58 -8.16 20.93
C ASP A 248 14.29 -6.84 21.22
N ARG A 249 15.49 -6.65 20.66
CA ARG A 249 16.28 -5.44 20.89
C ARG A 249 15.57 -4.18 20.41
N VAL A 250 14.99 -4.20 19.22
CA VAL A 250 14.24 -3.05 18.67
C VAL A 250 12.95 -2.83 19.47
N GLY A 251 12.28 -3.88 19.93
CA GLY A 251 11.14 -3.79 20.84
C GLY A 251 11.49 -3.09 22.16
N GLU A 252 12.59 -3.51 22.81
CA GLU A 252 13.11 -2.89 24.02
C GLU A 252 13.48 -1.42 23.84
N LEU A 253 14.07 -1.08 22.68
CA LEU A 253 14.42 0.30 22.36
C LEU A 253 13.19 1.18 22.14
N MET A 254 12.10 0.62 21.60
CA MET A 254 10.86 1.34 21.34
C MET A 254 10.02 1.59 22.59
N GLU A 255 10.03 0.66 23.55
CA GLU A 255 9.13 0.68 24.73
C GLU A 255 9.14 2.03 25.51
N PRO A 256 10.29 2.67 25.81
CA PRO A 256 10.30 3.97 26.50
C PRO A 256 9.67 5.14 25.72
N TRP A 257 9.51 4.97 24.40
CA TRP A 257 9.00 6.01 23.48
C TRP A 257 7.58 5.72 22.98
N ASN A 258 6.95 4.70 23.54
CA ASN A 258 5.58 4.29 23.28
C ASN A 258 4.72 4.35 24.56
N PRO A 259 4.53 5.54 25.16
CA PRO A 259 3.72 5.66 26.38
C PRO A 259 2.26 5.29 26.11
N SER A 260 1.57 4.84 27.17
CA SER A 260 0.15 4.50 27.12
C SER A 260 -0.72 5.58 27.74
N HIS A 261 -1.90 5.75 27.15
CA HIS A 261 -3.00 6.57 27.66
C HIS A 261 -4.06 5.69 28.29
N GLU A 262 -4.64 6.17 29.38
CA GLU A 262 -5.67 5.44 30.12
C GLU A 262 -7.05 5.88 29.63
N VAL A 263 -7.82 4.92 29.14
CA VAL A 263 -9.17 5.17 28.61
C VAL A 263 -10.18 4.30 29.34
N MET A 264 -11.34 4.88 29.69
CA MET A 264 -12.40 4.15 30.38
C MET A 264 -13.40 3.56 29.37
N SER A 265 -13.31 2.25 29.14
CA SER A 265 -14.34 1.52 28.39
C SER A 265 -15.40 0.99 29.35
N GLY A 266 -16.40 1.84 29.63
CA GLY A 266 -17.43 1.54 30.62
C GLY A 266 -16.87 1.53 32.05
N LEU A 267 -16.77 0.35 32.67
CA LEU A 267 -16.20 0.18 34.02
C LEU A 267 -14.76 -0.35 33.99
N ILE A 268 -14.21 -0.63 32.80
CA ILE A 268 -12.89 -1.24 32.63
C ILE A 268 -11.92 -0.17 32.15
N ARG A 269 -10.77 -0.08 32.80
CA ARG A 269 -9.65 0.76 32.37
C ARG A 269 -8.83 0.00 31.33
N VAL A 270 -8.60 0.62 30.18
CA VAL A 270 -7.81 0.08 29.08
C VAL A 270 -6.63 1.01 28.84
N ASP A 271 -5.42 0.44 28.87
CA ASP A 271 -4.20 1.17 28.55
C ASP A 271 -3.93 1.07 27.05
N LEU A 272 -3.95 2.22 26.37
CA LEU A 272 -3.74 2.32 24.93
C LEU A 272 -2.39 2.97 24.63
N PRO A 273 -1.41 2.23 24.09
CA PRO A 273 -0.14 2.81 23.69
C PRO A 273 -0.31 3.78 22.51
N ASP A 274 0.60 4.75 22.41
CA ASP A 274 0.72 5.67 21.27
C ASP A 274 0.80 4.96 19.92
N PHE A 275 1.44 3.79 19.89
CA PHE A 275 1.52 2.87 18.77
C PHE A 275 1.10 1.47 19.23
N ASP A 276 0.12 0.86 18.56
CA ASP A 276 -0.29 -0.50 18.86
C ASP A 276 0.91 -1.47 18.78
N ARG A 277 1.12 -2.25 19.84
CA ARG A 277 2.27 -3.15 19.95
C ARG A 277 2.25 -4.24 18.87
N GLY A 278 1.07 -4.69 18.47
CA GLY A 278 0.88 -5.66 17.40
C GLY A 278 1.26 -5.08 16.03
N ALA A 279 0.74 -3.89 15.71
CA ALA A 279 1.05 -3.14 14.50
C ALA A 279 2.54 -2.82 14.39
N PHE A 280 3.15 -2.32 15.47
CA PHE A 280 4.59 -2.05 15.48
C PHE A 280 5.43 -3.31 15.24
N ARG A 281 5.11 -4.39 15.96
CA ARG A 281 5.81 -5.67 15.80
C ARG A 281 5.71 -6.19 14.37
N GLU A 282 4.53 -6.16 13.79
CA GLU A 282 4.28 -6.58 12.42
C GLU A 282 5.02 -5.70 11.41
N ALA A 283 5.00 -4.38 11.59
CA ALA A 283 5.74 -3.43 10.76
C ALA A 283 7.26 -3.65 10.82
N MET A 284 7.81 -3.87 12.02
CA MET A 284 9.22 -4.20 12.23
C MET A 284 9.60 -5.51 11.52
N ILE A 285 8.81 -6.57 11.70
CA ILE A 285 9.08 -7.88 11.09
C ILE A 285 8.99 -7.77 9.56
N ASN A 286 8.00 -7.05 9.03
CA ASN A 286 7.87 -6.83 7.60
C ASN A 286 9.05 -6.05 7.03
N ALA A 287 9.58 -5.06 7.75
CA ALA A 287 10.77 -4.33 7.32
C ALA A 287 11.94 -5.29 7.11
N PHE A 288 12.28 -6.14 8.09
CA PHE A 288 13.38 -7.10 7.92
C PHE A 288 13.05 -8.22 6.93
N CYS A 289 11.84 -8.79 6.95
CA CYS A 289 11.45 -9.88 6.08
C CYS A 289 11.46 -9.49 4.60
N HIS A 290 11.05 -8.25 4.27
CA HIS A 290 10.99 -7.76 2.89
C HIS A 290 12.18 -6.88 2.48
N ARG A 291 13.20 -6.76 3.34
CA ARG A 291 14.41 -5.97 3.08
C ARG A 291 15.18 -6.51 1.88
N ASP A 292 15.75 -5.60 1.09
CA ASP A 292 16.72 -5.93 0.06
C ASP A 292 18.13 -6.15 0.64
N TYR A 293 18.46 -7.41 0.97
CA TYR A 293 19.75 -7.80 1.53
C TYR A 293 20.94 -7.71 0.57
N ALA A 294 20.71 -7.50 -0.72
CA ALA A 294 21.78 -7.21 -1.68
C ALA A 294 22.17 -5.72 -1.70
N ARG A 295 21.41 -4.86 -1.01
CA ARG A 295 21.60 -3.42 -1.01
C ARG A 295 22.12 -2.89 0.34
N MET A 296 23.13 -2.02 0.25
CA MET A 296 23.68 -1.30 1.41
C MET A 296 22.66 -0.33 2.01
N GLY A 297 22.79 -0.10 3.32
CA GLY A 297 21.85 0.69 4.12
C GLY A 297 21.33 -0.11 5.29
N SER A 298 20.64 0.54 6.22
CA SER A 298 20.09 -0.10 7.42
C SER A 298 18.58 0.07 7.46
N VAL A 299 17.86 -0.84 8.09
CA VAL A 299 16.47 -0.57 8.46
C VAL A 299 16.48 0.53 9.51
N ARG A 300 15.85 1.66 9.23
CA ARG A 300 15.86 2.81 10.13
C ARG A 300 14.53 2.94 10.84
N PHE A 301 14.60 2.97 12.17
CA PHE A 301 13.49 3.33 13.06
C PHE A 301 13.75 4.74 13.57
N LEU A 302 12.88 5.68 13.20
CA LEU A 302 12.94 7.06 13.64
C LEU A 302 11.65 7.40 14.39
N VAL A 303 11.76 7.70 15.68
CA VAL A 303 10.64 8.22 16.49
C VAL A 303 10.83 9.72 16.67
N ASP A 304 9.80 10.50 16.38
CA ASP A 304 9.77 11.94 16.62
C ASP A 304 8.45 12.38 17.26
N ASP A 305 8.21 13.70 17.26
CA ASP A 305 7.01 14.30 17.84
C ASP A 305 5.75 13.95 17.03
N ASP A 306 5.87 13.70 15.72
CA ASP A 306 4.75 13.39 14.83
C ASP A 306 4.41 11.89 14.82
N GLY A 307 5.41 11.01 14.89
CA GLY A 307 5.18 9.57 14.84
C GLY A 307 6.43 8.69 14.82
N LEU A 308 6.25 7.48 14.28
CA LEU A 308 7.29 6.50 14.02
C LEU A 308 7.43 6.32 12.51
N THR A 309 8.64 6.55 11.99
CA THR A 309 9.02 6.24 10.62
C THR A 309 9.89 4.98 10.60
N ILE A 310 9.51 4.01 9.75
CA ILE A 310 10.30 2.82 9.44
C ILE A 310 10.71 2.90 7.97
N ALA A 311 11.98 3.20 7.71
CA ALA A 311 12.54 3.23 6.36
C ALA A 311 13.30 1.92 6.07
N ASN A 312 12.93 1.24 5.00
CA ASN A 312 13.42 -0.09 4.65
C ASN A 312 14.08 -0.11 3.25
N PRO A 313 15.36 -0.49 3.14
CA PRO A 313 16.05 -0.57 1.85
C PRO A 313 15.37 -1.53 0.85
N GLY A 314 15.15 -1.03 -0.36
CA GLY A 314 14.43 -1.70 -1.45
C GLY A 314 12.97 -1.24 -1.55
N GLY A 315 12.48 -0.99 -2.76
CA GLY A 315 11.09 -0.62 -3.01
C GLY A 315 10.10 -1.79 -2.86
N PHE A 316 8.83 -1.53 -3.15
CA PHE A 316 7.83 -2.59 -3.20
C PHE A 316 8.20 -3.66 -4.23
N ILE A 317 7.81 -4.90 -3.96
CA ILE A 317 7.96 -6.00 -4.92
C ILE A 317 7.02 -5.80 -6.10
N GLU A 318 7.36 -6.38 -7.25
CA GLU A 318 6.60 -6.16 -8.47
C GLU A 318 5.13 -6.63 -8.34
N GLY A 319 4.20 -5.75 -8.71
CA GLY A 319 2.77 -5.93 -8.56
C GLY A 319 2.21 -5.53 -7.19
N VAL A 320 3.03 -4.98 -6.29
CA VAL A 320 2.59 -4.36 -5.02
C VAL A 320 2.83 -2.85 -5.09
N SER A 321 1.84 -2.08 -4.67
CA SER A 321 1.88 -0.62 -4.54
C SER A 321 1.13 -0.21 -3.29
N GLU A 322 1.28 1.05 -2.88
CA GLU A 322 0.53 1.65 -1.77
C GLU A 322 -0.99 1.40 -1.90
N ASP A 323 -1.55 1.59 -3.10
CA ASP A 323 -2.98 1.43 -3.37
C ASP A 323 -3.50 0.00 -3.18
N ASN A 324 -2.62 -1.01 -3.23
CA ASN A 324 -3.02 -2.41 -3.22
C ASN A 324 -2.49 -3.21 -2.03
N LEU A 325 -1.80 -2.60 -1.06
CA LEU A 325 -1.20 -3.30 0.09
C LEU A 325 -2.16 -4.22 0.85
N LEU A 326 -3.41 -3.81 1.02
CA LEU A 326 -4.45 -4.57 1.73
C LEU A 326 -5.11 -5.67 0.86
N THR A 327 -4.92 -5.67 -0.45
CA THR A 327 -5.59 -6.58 -1.39
C THR A 327 -4.65 -7.44 -2.21
N ALA A 328 -3.37 -7.05 -2.28
CA ALA A 328 -2.32 -7.78 -2.94
C ALA A 328 -2.21 -9.19 -2.34
N GLN A 329 -1.93 -10.15 -3.20
CA GLN A 329 -1.63 -11.49 -2.71
C GLN A 329 -0.37 -11.44 -1.83
N PRO A 330 -0.35 -12.18 -0.70
CA PRO A 330 0.83 -12.26 0.15
C PRO A 330 2.03 -12.79 -0.65
N ARG A 331 3.07 -11.98 -0.77
CA ARG A 331 4.29 -12.29 -1.52
C ARG A 331 5.49 -11.73 -0.77
N SER A 332 6.55 -12.52 -0.61
CA SER A 332 7.79 -12.10 0.05
C SER A 332 8.94 -11.96 -0.94
N ARG A 333 9.80 -10.96 -0.69
CA ARG A 333 11.08 -10.76 -1.37
C ARG A 333 12.11 -11.83 -0.96
N ASN A 334 12.02 -12.28 0.30
CA ASN A 334 12.87 -13.30 0.89
C ASN A 334 12.00 -14.50 1.33
N PRO A 335 11.53 -15.35 0.40
CA PRO A 335 10.64 -16.49 0.71
C PRO A 335 11.19 -17.43 1.79
N GLN A 336 12.47 -17.82 1.71
CA GLN A 336 13.05 -18.72 2.71
C GLN A 336 13.10 -18.09 4.10
N LEU A 337 13.50 -16.82 4.19
CA LEU A 337 13.44 -16.08 5.46
C LEU A 337 12.01 -16.00 6.00
N ALA A 338 11.02 -15.70 5.15
CA ALA A 338 9.62 -15.64 5.56
C ALA A 338 9.11 -16.99 6.10
N LEU A 339 9.56 -18.12 5.53
CA LEU A 339 9.22 -19.46 6.00
C LEU A 339 9.75 -19.73 7.40
N ILE A 340 11.00 -19.37 7.68
CA ILE A 340 11.62 -19.49 9.00
C ILE A 340 10.87 -18.63 10.03
N LEU A 341 10.59 -17.37 9.70
CA LEU A 341 9.86 -16.46 10.60
C LEU A 341 8.42 -16.93 10.87
N LYS A 342 7.75 -17.51 9.87
CA LYS A 342 6.42 -18.11 10.02
C LYS A 342 6.46 -19.39 10.86
N ALA A 343 7.49 -20.21 10.74
CA ALA A 343 7.67 -21.39 11.59
C ALA A 343 7.87 -21.00 13.07
N ALA A 344 8.60 -19.91 13.31
CA ALA A 344 8.82 -19.33 14.63
C ALA A 344 7.63 -18.55 15.20
N GLY A 345 6.58 -18.32 14.41
CA GLY A 345 5.39 -17.58 14.83
C GLY A 345 5.59 -16.07 14.94
N TYR A 346 6.64 -15.53 14.32
CA TYR A 346 6.82 -14.08 14.19
C TYR A 346 5.82 -13.49 13.19
N VAL A 347 5.57 -14.19 12.07
CA VAL A 347 4.68 -13.76 11.00
C VAL A 347 3.40 -14.59 10.99
N GLU A 348 2.27 -13.92 10.79
CA GLU A 348 0.96 -14.56 10.66
C GLU A 348 0.87 -15.51 9.45
N ARG A 349 0.29 -16.69 9.65
CA ARG A 349 0.24 -17.73 8.59
C ARG A 349 -0.65 -17.35 7.41
N THR A 350 -1.56 -16.40 7.61
CA THR A 350 -2.62 -16.01 6.67
C THR A 350 -2.20 -14.93 5.66
N GLY A 351 -1.05 -14.27 5.87
CA GLY A 351 -0.58 -13.19 5.01
C GLY A 351 -1.34 -11.87 5.19
N ARG A 352 -2.04 -11.69 6.32
CA ARG A 352 -2.79 -10.47 6.69
C ARG A 352 -1.98 -9.52 7.59
N GLY A 353 -0.67 -9.49 7.43
CA GLY A 353 0.22 -8.66 8.24
C GLY A 353 -0.14 -7.17 8.16
N VAL A 354 -0.36 -6.69 6.93
CA VAL A 354 -0.77 -5.31 6.68
C VAL A 354 -2.10 -4.97 7.36
N ASP A 355 -3.06 -5.91 7.41
CA ASP A 355 -4.34 -5.69 8.11
C ASP A 355 -4.12 -5.38 9.59
N THR A 356 -3.15 -6.03 10.26
CA THR A 356 -2.78 -5.77 11.65
C THR A 356 -2.23 -4.36 11.83
N ILE A 357 -1.38 -3.91 10.90
CA ILE A 357 -0.82 -2.55 10.92
C ILE A 357 -1.95 -1.51 10.79
N TYR A 358 -2.85 -1.70 9.81
CA TYR A 358 -4.00 -0.81 9.62
C TYR A 358 -4.94 -0.82 10.83
N ALA A 359 -5.33 -2.01 11.30
CA ALA A 359 -6.23 -2.16 12.44
C ALA A 359 -5.65 -1.50 13.70
N GLY A 360 -4.40 -1.78 14.05
CA GLY A 360 -3.73 -1.18 15.21
C GLY A 360 -3.56 0.34 15.09
N SER A 361 -3.42 0.88 13.87
CA SER A 361 -3.31 2.33 13.65
C SER A 361 -4.64 3.07 13.82
N ILE A 362 -5.77 2.46 13.45
CA ILE A 362 -7.07 3.17 13.43
C ILE A 362 -8.06 2.76 14.52
N ALA A 363 -7.92 1.58 15.13
CA ALA A 363 -8.85 1.10 16.15
C ALA A 363 -8.92 2.04 17.37
N ALA A 364 -7.79 2.67 17.71
CA ALA A 364 -7.71 3.62 18.81
C ALA A 364 -8.11 5.06 18.44
N GLY A 365 -8.57 5.31 17.21
CA GLY A 365 -8.89 6.66 16.75
C GLY A 365 -7.78 7.35 15.96
N GLY A 366 -6.71 6.63 15.59
CA GLY A 366 -5.59 7.15 14.82
C GLY A 366 -5.87 7.30 13.32
N SER A 367 -4.81 7.56 12.55
CA SER A 367 -4.83 7.73 11.09
C SER A 367 -4.40 6.44 10.38
N PHE A 368 -4.60 6.34 9.07
CA PHE A 368 -4.04 5.22 8.31
C PHE A 368 -2.51 5.22 8.37
N PRO A 369 -1.88 4.03 8.29
CA PRO A 369 -0.47 3.93 7.96
C PRO A 369 -0.20 4.63 6.62
N ASP A 370 0.86 5.43 6.56
CA ASP A 370 1.21 6.23 5.38
C ASP A 370 2.46 5.63 4.72
N TYR A 371 2.32 5.27 3.43
CA TYR A 371 3.41 4.74 2.61
C TYR A 371 3.81 5.69 1.46
N SER A 372 3.25 6.90 1.41
CA SER A 372 3.33 7.84 0.28
C SER A 372 4.73 8.36 -0.02
N GLN A 373 5.65 8.27 0.94
CA GLN A 373 7.07 8.62 0.77
C GLN A 373 7.91 7.46 0.22
N SER A 374 7.30 6.31 -0.06
CA SER A 374 7.99 5.16 -0.66
C SER A 374 8.41 5.43 -2.11
N SER A 375 9.48 4.75 -2.53
CA SER A 375 10.03 4.84 -3.88
C SER A 375 10.38 3.45 -4.42
N ALA A 376 10.92 3.39 -5.64
CA ALA A 376 11.47 2.15 -6.20
C ALA A 376 12.66 1.61 -5.39
N GLU A 377 13.30 2.46 -4.59
CA GLU A 377 14.59 2.16 -3.95
C GLU A 377 14.49 1.97 -2.42
N GLU A 378 13.38 2.42 -1.81
CA GLU A 378 13.14 2.38 -0.37
C GLU A 378 11.62 2.38 -0.10
N VAL A 379 11.16 1.52 0.82
CA VAL A 379 9.79 1.58 1.35
C VAL A 379 9.83 2.34 2.68
N ILE A 380 9.01 3.37 2.80
CA ILE A 380 8.90 4.20 4.01
C ILE A 380 7.49 4.02 4.56
N LEU A 381 7.38 3.49 5.77
CA LEU A 381 6.15 3.43 6.54
C LEU A 381 6.17 4.51 7.62
N PHE A 382 5.16 5.37 7.64
CA PHE A 382 4.93 6.32 8.72
C PHE A 382 3.68 5.93 9.51
N LEU A 383 3.85 5.74 10.82
CA LEU A 383 2.77 5.54 11.78
C LEU A 383 2.65 6.79 12.62
N ARG A 384 1.49 7.45 12.56
CA ARG A 384 1.23 8.66 13.34
C ARG A 384 0.97 8.30 14.81
N ARG A 385 1.49 9.12 15.73
CA ARG A 385 1.21 8.96 17.16
C ARG A 385 -0.29 9.11 17.42
N VAL A 386 -0.90 8.13 18.07
CA VAL A 386 -2.35 8.13 18.31
C VAL A 386 -2.68 8.97 19.55
N VAL A 387 -3.67 9.85 19.41
CA VAL A 387 -4.37 10.44 20.55
C VAL A 387 -5.71 9.71 20.66
N PRO A 388 -5.92 8.86 21.69
CA PRO A 388 -7.11 8.03 21.73
C PRO A 388 -8.41 8.83 21.77
N ASP A 389 -9.36 8.47 20.91
CA ASP A 389 -10.74 8.95 20.98
C ASP A 389 -11.55 7.98 21.86
N GLU A 390 -11.77 8.35 23.11
CA GLU A 390 -12.46 7.50 24.10
C GLU A 390 -13.85 7.04 23.63
N ALA A 391 -14.58 7.90 22.93
CA ALA A 391 -15.91 7.56 22.42
C ALA A 391 -15.81 6.54 21.29
N PHE A 392 -14.85 6.73 20.38
CA PHE A 392 -14.58 5.81 19.28
C PHE A 392 -14.10 4.44 19.79
N VAL A 393 -13.09 4.43 20.68
CA VAL A 393 -12.55 3.22 21.31
C VAL A 393 -13.65 2.44 22.02
N THR A 394 -14.47 3.12 22.83
CA THR A 394 -15.54 2.47 23.58
C THR A 394 -16.58 1.87 22.65
N MET A 395 -16.94 2.56 21.56
CA MET A 395 -17.84 2.04 20.55
C MET A 395 -17.29 0.77 19.90
N ILE A 396 -16.02 0.78 19.48
CA ILE A 396 -15.37 -0.40 18.89
C ILE A 396 -15.36 -1.56 19.89
N GLY A 397 -14.91 -1.32 21.12
CA GLY A 397 -14.82 -2.35 22.16
C GLY A 397 -16.17 -2.90 22.62
N ASP A 398 -17.24 -2.09 22.62
CA ASP A 398 -18.62 -2.56 22.88
C ASP A 398 -19.09 -3.50 21.75
N GLU A 399 -18.85 -3.15 20.48
CA GLU A 399 -19.26 -3.98 19.34
C GLU A 399 -18.46 -5.28 19.24
N GLU A 400 -17.14 -5.25 19.45
CA GLU A 400 -16.31 -6.46 19.43
C GLU A 400 -16.71 -7.45 20.53
N ARG A 401 -17.06 -6.94 21.73
CA ARG A 401 -17.64 -7.77 22.80
C ARG A 401 -19.00 -8.34 22.43
N ARG A 402 -19.86 -7.55 21.79
CA ARG A 402 -21.17 -8.02 21.31
C ARG A 402 -21.04 -9.11 20.25
N ARG A 403 -20.08 -8.98 19.33
CA ARG A 403 -19.78 -9.96 18.28
C ARG A 403 -19.01 -11.18 18.80
N GLY A 404 -18.25 -11.03 19.89
CA GLY A 404 -17.31 -12.04 20.36
C GLY A 404 -16.08 -12.20 19.45
N ALA A 405 -15.80 -11.20 18.60
CA ALA A 405 -14.69 -11.21 17.64
C ALA A 405 -14.29 -9.78 17.27
N PRO A 406 -13.00 -9.53 16.94
CA PRO A 406 -12.54 -8.23 16.46
C PRO A 406 -13.27 -7.77 15.20
N LEU A 407 -13.40 -6.45 15.03
CA LEU A 407 -13.98 -5.89 13.82
C LEU A 407 -13.03 -6.14 12.63
N PRO A 408 -13.57 -6.54 11.45
CA PRO A 408 -12.76 -6.64 10.25
C PRO A 408 -12.10 -5.31 9.91
N VAL A 409 -10.88 -5.34 9.35
CA VAL A 409 -10.12 -4.14 8.97
C VAL A 409 -10.92 -3.20 8.06
N TRP A 410 -11.72 -3.76 7.13
CA TRP A 410 -12.60 -2.98 6.25
C TRP A 410 -13.65 -2.17 7.01
N SER A 411 -14.19 -2.74 8.08
CA SER A 411 -15.15 -2.06 8.94
C SER A 411 -14.47 -0.92 9.70
N LEU A 412 -13.26 -1.15 10.21
CA LEU A 412 -12.47 -0.12 10.88
C LEU A 412 -12.10 1.03 9.93
N ILE A 413 -11.73 0.73 8.68
CA ILE A 413 -11.42 1.73 7.64
C ILE A 413 -12.64 2.62 7.37
N VAL A 414 -13.82 2.03 7.16
CA VAL A 414 -15.05 2.80 6.94
C VAL A 414 -15.39 3.67 8.15
N LEU A 415 -15.30 3.12 9.38
CA LEU A 415 -15.55 3.88 10.60
C LEU A 415 -14.57 5.04 10.78
N SER A 416 -13.29 4.83 10.46
CA SER A 416 -12.25 5.87 10.52
C SER A 416 -12.52 7.00 9.52
N LEU A 417 -12.83 6.67 8.27
CA LEU A 417 -13.16 7.67 7.24
C LEU A 417 -14.42 8.47 7.58
N LEU A 418 -15.44 7.81 8.13
CA LEU A 418 -16.66 8.49 8.59
C LEU A 418 -16.42 9.34 9.84
N ARG A 419 -15.45 8.97 10.70
CA ARG A 419 -15.01 9.80 11.84
C ARG A 419 -14.36 11.10 11.35
N GLU A 420 -13.46 10.97 10.38
CA GLU A 420 -12.67 12.08 9.83
C GLU A 420 -13.52 13.03 8.98
N HIS A 421 -14.18 12.51 7.94
CA HIS A 421 -14.93 13.31 6.98
C HIS A 421 -16.38 13.58 7.40
N ARG A 422 -16.82 12.98 8.51
CA ARG A 422 -18.19 13.05 9.08
C ARG A 422 -19.28 12.39 8.24
N ARG A 423 -19.21 12.52 6.92
CA ARG A 423 -20.24 12.02 6.01
C ARG A 423 -19.68 11.75 4.62
N LEU A 424 -19.86 10.53 4.13
CA LEU A 424 -19.34 10.10 2.84
C LEU A 424 -20.35 9.24 2.08
N THR A 425 -20.35 9.34 0.76
CA THR A 425 -21.00 8.35 -0.12
C THR A 425 -20.13 7.11 -0.28
N VAL A 426 -20.69 6.01 -0.81
CA VAL A 426 -19.88 4.81 -1.12
C VAL A 426 -18.78 5.12 -2.12
N VAL A 427 -19.04 5.97 -3.12
CA VAL A 427 -18.03 6.38 -4.11
C VAL A 427 -16.86 7.06 -3.40
N GLN A 428 -17.14 8.04 -2.54
CA GLN A 428 -16.08 8.72 -1.79
C GLN A 428 -15.35 7.79 -0.81
N LEU A 429 -16.06 6.84 -0.18
CA LEU A 429 -15.42 5.82 0.65
C LEU A 429 -14.45 4.95 -0.16
N CYS A 430 -14.78 4.59 -1.40
CA CYS A 430 -13.87 3.91 -2.31
C CYS A 430 -12.68 4.80 -2.68
N ASP A 431 -12.92 6.06 -3.03
CA ASP A 431 -11.87 7.00 -3.45
C ASP A 431 -10.85 7.24 -2.34
N PHE A 432 -11.30 7.47 -1.10
CA PHE A 432 -10.40 7.73 0.04
C PHE A 432 -9.72 6.48 0.59
N SER A 433 -10.27 5.28 0.39
CA SER A 433 -9.68 4.04 0.88
C SER A 433 -8.88 3.28 -0.17
N HIS A 434 -9.04 3.63 -1.45
CA HIS A 434 -8.55 2.87 -2.60
C HIS A 434 -9.05 1.41 -2.65
N LEU A 435 -10.16 1.11 -1.96
CA LEU A 435 -10.72 -0.24 -1.88
C LEU A 435 -11.83 -0.48 -2.90
N GLU A 436 -11.92 -1.74 -3.35
CA GLU A 436 -12.94 -2.21 -4.28
C GLU A 436 -14.36 -1.94 -3.74
N HIS A 437 -15.23 -1.44 -4.63
CA HIS A 437 -16.62 -1.10 -4.34
C HIS A 437 -17.38 -2.18 -3.57
N ARG A 438 -17.25 -3.45 -3.97
CA ARG A 438 -17.95 -4.57 -3.33
C ARG A 438 -17.58 -4.75 -1.86
N ARG A 439 -16.29 -4.52 -1.51
CA ARG A 439 -15.81 -4.64 -0.13
C ARG A 439 -16.34 -3.50 0.74
N ILE A 440 -16.34 -2.27 0.23
CA ILE A 440 -16.90 -1.11 0.93
C ILE A 440 -18.40 -1.27 1.14
N VAL A 441 -19.16 -1.67 0.12
CA VAL A 441 -20.60 -1.90 0.25
C VAL A 441 -20.88 -2.94 1.34
N SER A 442 -20.21 -4.09 1.30
CA SER A 442 -20.39 -5.13 2.32
C SER A 442 -20.01 -4.65 3.73
N ALA A 443 -18.91 -3.88 3.87
CA ALA A 443 -18.52 -3.32 5.16
C ALA A 443 -19.55 -2.32 5.69
N VAL A 444 -20.04 -1.42 4.83
CA VAL A 444 -21.07 -0.43 5.17
C VAL A 444 -22.38 -1.09 5.57
N GLU A 445 -22.85 -2.09 4.82
CA GLU A 445 -24.08 -2.83 5.14
C GLU A 445 -23.99 -3.50 6.52
N ASN A 446 -22.89 -4.22 6.79
CA ASN A 446 -22.65 -4.83 8.09
C ASN A 446 -22.63 -3.82 9.23
N LEU A 447 -22.05 -2.63 9.01
CA LEU A 447 -22.00 -1.56 10.01
C LEU A 447 -23.36 -0.88 10.23
N VAL A 448 -24.19 -0.79 9.18
CA VAL A 448 -25.56 -0.30 9.27
C VAL A 448 -26.44 -1.30 10.04
N GLU A 449 -26.31 -2.60 9.77
CA GLU A 449 -27.00 -3.65 10.51
C GLU A 449 -26.58 -3.68 11.99
N ALA A 450 -25.30 -3.45 12.27
CA ALA A 450 -24.79 -3.31 13.64
C ALA A 450 -25.25 -2.00 14.33
N GLY A 451 -25.83 -1.05 13.60
CA GLY A 451 -26.28 0.24 14.14
C GLY A 451 -25.14 1.22 14.43
N LEU A 452 -23.92 0.97 13.96
CA LEU A 452 -22.77 1.85 14.10
C LEU A 452 -22.75 2.97 13.05
N VAL A 453 -23.36 2.71 11.89
CA VAL A 453 -23.45 3.65 10.77
C VAL A 453 -24.91 3.86 10.39
N GLU A 454 -25.27 5.09 10.03
CA GLU A 454 -26.61 5.42 9.53
C GLU A 454 -26.53 6.04 8.12
N GLY A 455 -27.48 5.65 7.27
CA GLY A 455 -27.60 6.19 5.93
C GLY A 455 -28.53 7.40 5.88
N VAL A 456 -28.07 8.48 5.27
CA VAL A 456 -28.83 9.72 5.03
C VAL A 456 -29.00 9.94 3.53
N GLY A 457 -30.25 10.14 3.10
CA GLY A 457 -30.63 10.30 1.69
C GLY A 457 -31.12 9.00 1.03
N SER A 458 -31.33 9.05 -0.28
CA SER A 458 -31.86 7.93 -1.08
C SER A 458 -31.18 7.85 -2.44
N GLY A 459 -31.08 6.65 -3.02
CA GLY A 459 -30.51 6.45 -4.36
C GLY A 459 -28.99 6.65 -4.40
N SER A 460 -28.47 7.15 -5.53
CA SER A 460 -27.04 7.37 -5.77
C SER A 460 -26.42 8.46 -4.89
N SER A 461 -27.23 9.36 -4.33
CA SER A 461 -26.78 10.39 -3.38
C SER A 461 -26.84 9.93 -1.92
N ARG A 462 -27.07 8.63 -1.67
CA ARG A 462 -27.07 8.09 -0.31
C ARG A 462 -25.67 8.20 0.28
N SER A 463 -25.63 8.84 1.43
CA SER A 463 -24.42 9.10 2.20
C SER A 463 -24.54 8.43 3.55
N TYR A 464 -23.42 8.14 4.17
CA TYR A 464 -23.33 7.42 5.42
C TYR A 464 -22.60 8.28 6.44
N MET A 465 -22.98 8.16 7.71
CA MET A 465 -22.35 8.83 8.84
C MET A 465 -22.36 7.91 10.07
N LEU A 466 -21.50 8.18 11.04
CA LEU A 466 -21.53 7.46 12.32
C LEU A 466 -22.86 7.71 13.02
N SER A 467 -23.45 6.67 13.59
CA SER A 467 -24.80 6.75 14.19
C SER A 467 -24.82 7.59 15.46
N ALA A 468 -26.02 8.06 15.85
CA ALA A 468 -26.20 8.78 17.11
C ALA A 468 -25.68 8.00 18.34
N GLN A 469 -25.65 6.66 18.28
CA GLN A 469 -25.18 5.83 19.39
C GLN A 469 -23.69 6.05 19.68
N VAL A 470 -22.91 6.42 18.66
CA VAL A 470 -21.48 6.75 18.76
C VAL A 470 -21.26 8.06 19.53
N TYR A 471 -22.18 9.03 19.37
CA TYR A 471 -22.08 10.37 19.97
C TYR A 471 -22.89 10.54 21.27
N LYS A 472 -23.69 9.55 21.68
CA LYS A 472 -24.54 9.62 22.88
C LYS A 472 -23.77 9.65 24.21
N ARG A 473 -22.48 9.30 24.21
CA ARG A 473 -21.62 9.26 25.41
C ARG A 473 -20.53 10.34 25.43
N SER A 474 -20.42 11.20 24.42
CA SER A 474 -19.48 12.32 24.39
C SER A 474 -20.19 13.67 24.21
N GLU A 475 -19.49 14.78 24.46
CA GLU A 475 -19.97 16.16 24.21
C GLU A 475 -20.33 16.44 22.72
N GLY A 476 -20.15 15.45 21.83
CA GLY A 476 -20.41 15.51 20.39
C GLY A 476 -21.87 15.43 19.95
N LEU A 477 -22.83 15.14 20.85
CA LEU A 477 -24.26 15.09 20.50
C LEU A 477 -24.74 16.41 19.86
N ALA A 478 -24.23 17.55 20.31
CA ALA A 478 -24.54 18.87 19.74
C ALA A 478 -23.93 19.06 18.33
N SER A 479 -22.83 18.38 17.98
CA SER A 479 -22.27 18.37 16.62
C SER A 479 -23.08 17.45 15.71
N TYR A 480 -23.46 16.27 16.21
CA TYR A 480 -24.32 15.31 15.50
C TYR A 480 -25.70 15.91 15.17
N VAL A 481 -26.36 16.55 16.15
CA VAL A 481 -27.67 17.22 15.96
C VAL A 481 -27.54 18.39 14.99
N ARG A 482 -26.51 19.25 15.15
CA ARG A 482 -26.21 20.33 14.18
C ARG A 482 -26.05 19.78 12.76
N GLN A 483 -25.36 18.66 12.55
CA GLN A 483 -25.12 18.09 11.23
C GLN A 483 -26.38 17.49 10.57
N ARG A 484 -27.20 16.77 11.34
CA ARG A 484 -28.48 16.23 10.87
C ARG A 484 -29.48 17.35 10.53
N ASP A 485 -29.50 18.42 11.32
CA ASP A 485 -30.41 19.56 11.13
C ASP A 485 -29.90 20.58 10.10
N ILE A 486 -28.58 20.70 9.87
CA ILE A 486 -28.01 21.57 8.82
C ILE A 486 -28.51 21.15 7.44
N ASP A 487 -28.68 19.87 7.14
CA ASP A 487 -29.12 19.44 5.81
C ASP A 487 -30.60 19.78 5.55
N ALA A 488 -31.45 19.73 6.58
CA ALA A 488 -32.85 20.14 6.49
C ALA A 488 -33.02 21.68 6.51
N THR A 489 -32.22 22.37 7.32
CA THR A 489 -32.28 23.83 7.52
C THR A 489 -31.58 24.58 6.39
N ARG A 490 -30.46 24.07 5.86
CA ARG A 490 -29.75 24.64 4.70
C ARG A 490 -30.55 24.45 3.42
N ARG A 491 -31.19 23.29 3.20
CA ARG A 491 -32.13 23.13 2.07
C ARG A 491 -33.31 24.09 2.18
N SER A 492 -33.88 24.21 3.38
CA SER A 492 -34.94 25.20 3.64
C SER A 492 -34.48 26.64 3.36
N GLY A 493 -33.26 27.00 3.76
CA GLY A 493 -32.66 28.32 3.49
C GLY A 493 -32.38 28.56 2.01
N LEU A 494 -31.82 27.57 1.30
CA LEU A 494 -31.52 27.65 -0.12
C LEU A 494 -32.79 27.70 -0.99
N VAL A 495 -33.89 27.05 -0.59
CA VAL A 495 -35.19 27.22 -1.25
C VAL A 495 -35.71 28.65 -1.14
N LEU A 496 -35.53 29.28 0.02
CA LEU A 496 -35.94 30.68 0.23
C LEU A 496 -35.04 31.65 -0.53
N GLU A 497 -33.72 31.43 -0.51
CA GLU A 497 -32.76 32.24 -1.27
C GLU A 497 -32.99 32.10 -2.80
N PHE A 498 -33.33 30.89 -3.26
CA PHE A 498 -33.73 30.66 -4.65
C PHE A 498 -35.02 31.43 -4.98
N ALA A 499 -36.04 31.34 -4.12
CA ALA A 499 -37.29 32.09 -4.31
C ALA A 499 -37.04 33.61 -4.31
N GLU A 500 -36.20 34.14 -3.42
CA GLU A 500 -35.82 35.57 -3.40
C GLU A 500 -35.16 36.01 -4.70
N LYS A 501 -34.31 35.17 -5.29
CA LYS A 501 -33.62 35.44 -6.57
C LYS A 501 -34.50 35.17 -7.79
N ASN A 502 -35.68 34.57 -7.61
CA ASN A 502 -36.60 34.17 -8.67
C ASN A 502 -37.98 34.82 -8.48
N ASP A 503 -37.99 36.16 -8.33
CA ASP A 503 -39.19 36.99 -8.19
C ASP A 503 -40.17 36.55 -7.08
N GLY A 504 -39.64 35.94 -6.03
CA GLY A 504 -40.39 35.42 -4.90
C GLY A 504 -41.08 34.09 -5.15
N VAL A 505 -40.79 33.38 -6.25
CA VAL A 505 -41.50 32.16 -6.67
C VAL A 505 -40.55 30.96 -6.75
N VAL A 506 -41.01 29.81 -6.27
CA VAL A 506 -40.36 28.51 -6.42
C VAL A 506 -41.38 27.41 -6.70
N THR A 507 -41.08 26.52 -7.64
CA THR A 507 -41.94 25.37 -7.98
C THR A 507 -41.36 24.07 -7.42
N THR A 508 -42.19 23.03 -7.36
CA THR A 508 -41.72 21.68 -6.98
C THR A 508 -40.65 21.16 -7.94
N ALA A 509 -40.73 21.50 -9.24
CA ALA A 509 -39.72 21.14 -10.23
C ALA A 509 -38.37 21.82 -9.94
N ASP A 510 -38.39 23.12 -9.61
CA ASP A 510 -37.17 23.85 -9.26
C ASP A 510 -36.46 23.22 -8.05
N VAL A 511 -37.22 22.79 -7.03
CA VAL A 511 -36.64 22.12 -5.84
C VAL A 511 -36.14 20.71 -6.16
N MET A 512 -36.77 20.01 -7.11
CA MET A 512 -36.26 18.73 -7.60
C MET A 512 -34.93 18.91 -8.33
N ASP A 513 -34.82 19.93 -9.18
CA ASP A 513 -33.62 20.21 -9.96
C ASP A 513 -32.48 20.77 -9.10
N LEU A 514 -32.78 21.66 -8.15
CA LEU A 514 -31.80 22.30 -7.26
C LEU A 514 -31.09 21.29 -6.33
N PHE A 515 -31.75 20.17 -6.01
CA PHE A 515 -31.26 19.20 -5.02
C PHE A 515 -31.25 17.73 -5.48
N GLY A 516 -31.62 17.44 -6.74
CA GLY A 516 -31.74 16.08 -7.27
C GLY A 516 -32.76 15.21 -6.53
N LEU A 517 -33.86 15.81 -6.05
CA LEU A 517 -34.85 15.12 -5.20
C LEU A 517 -35.98 14.48 -6.00
N SER A 518 -36.59 13.42 -5.45
CA SER A 518 -37.87 12.91 -5.94
C SER A 518 -39.00 13.91 -5.68
N TYR A 519 -40.07 13.86 -6.49
CA TYR A 519 -41.26 14.72 -6.35
C TYR A 519 -41.83 14.70 -4.92
N ILE A 520 -41.91 13.52 -4.30
CA ILE A 520 -42.46 13.36 -2.94
C ILE A 520 -41.58 14.07 -1.91
N SER A 521 -40.25 14.00 -2.06
CA SER A 521 -39.30 14.64 -1.16
C SER A 521 -39.30 16.16 -1.32
N ALA A 522 -39.35 16.67 -2.55
CA ALA A 522 -39.46 18.09 -2.85
C ALA A 522 -40.78 18.69 -2.33
N TYR A 523 -41.90 18.00 -2.55
CA TYR A 523 -43.21 18.39 -2.04
C TYR A 523 -43.26 18.46 -0.50
N ARG A 524 -42.67 17.48 0.20
CA ARG A 524 -42.60 17.50 1.68
C ARG A 524 -41.78 18.68 2.21
N LEU A 525 -40.70 19.05 1.52
CA LEU A 525 -39.87 20.20 1.89
C LEU A 525 -40.63 21.52 1.72
N LEU A 526 -41.31 21.70 0.58
CA LEU A 526 -42.13 22.88 0.31
C LEU A 526 -43.32 22.98 1.27
N LYS A 527 -44.00 21.86 1.52
CA LYS A 527 -45.10 21.80 2.50
C LYS A 527 -44.62 22.15 3.92
N LYS A 528 -43.43 21.70 4.31
CA LYS A 528 -42.86 22.09 5.61
C LYS A 528 -42.65 23.60 5.70
N LEU A 529 -42.11 24.24 4.64
CA LEU A 529 -41.94 25.70 4.59
C LEU A 529 -43.27 26.46 4.58
N GLU A 530 -44.30 25.89 3.95
CA GLU A 530 -45.68 26.39 3.98
C GLU A 530 -46.29 26.29 5.40
N ASP A 531 -46.11 25.16 6.08
CA ASP A 531 -46.60 24.94 7.44
C ASP A 531 -45.95 25.90 8.46
N VAL A 532 -44.71 26.35 8.22
CA VAL A 532 -44.02 27.37 9.05
C VAL A 532 -44.23 28.80 8.53
N GLY A 533 -45.09 29.00 7.53
CA GLY A 533 -45.47 30.32 7.02
C GLY A 533 -44.40 31.05 6.21
N LYS A 534 -43.32 30.37 5.78
CA LYS A 534 -42.26 30.98 4.97
C LYS A 534 -42.55 30.98 3.47
N LEU A 535 -43.46 30.11 3.04
CA LEU A 535 -43.98 30.05 1.68
C LEU A 535 -45.50 29.98 1.72
N ARG A 536 -46.16 30.50 0.70
CA ARG A 536 -47.60 30.37 0.45
C ARG A 536 -47.82 29.68 -0.87
N ARG A 537 -48.61 28.60 -0.88
CA ARG A 537 -48.96 27.91 -2.11
C ARG A 537 -50.01 28.70 -2.91
N GLU A 538 -49.78 28.85 -4.21
CA GLU A 538 -50.72 29.41 -5.17
C GLU A 538 -51.06 28.41 -6.28
N GLY A 539 -52.35 28.23 -6.54
CA GLY A 539 -52.87 27.33 -7.57
C GLY A 539 -53.11 25.90 -7.10
N ASN A 540 -53.81 25.12 -7.93
CA ASN A 540 -54.18 23.72 -7.67
C ASN A 540 -53.60 22.81 -8.76
N GLY A 541 -53.08 21.64 -8.37
CA GLY A 541 -52.58 20.63 -9.30
C GLY A 541 -51.10 20.81 -9.70
N PRO A 542 -50.66 20.21 -10.84
CA PRO A 542 -49.25 20.16 -11.26
C PRO A 542 -48.61 21.53 -11.55
N SER A 543 -49.43 22.56 -11.76
CA SER A 543 -48.99 23.95 -11.98
C SER A 543 -48.93 24.78 -10.70
N SER A 544 -49.00 24.15 -9.51
CA SER A 544 -48.93 24.88 -8.26
C SER A 544 -47.52 25.44 -8.03
N ARG A 545 -47.47 26.73 -7.68
CA ARG A 545 -46.24 27.45 -7.35
C ARG A 545 -46.26 27.86 -5.88
N TYR A 546 -45.08 28.04 -5.29
CA TYR A 546 -44.93 28.50 -3.91
C TYR A 546 -44.29 29.89 -3.94
N VAL A 547 -44.92 30.84 -3.27
CA VAL A 547 -44.50 32.24 -3.22
C VAL A 547 -43.97 32.54 -1.82
N LEU A 548 -42.96 33.40 -1.67
CA LEU A 548 -42.51 33.85 -0.33
C LEU A 548 -43.68 34.38 0.50
N GLY A 549 -43.77 33.88 1.74
CA GLY A 549 -44.89 34.09 2.67
C GLY A 549 -44.87 35.41 3.41
#